data_AF-A0A8E2E7G4-F1
#
_entry.id   AF-A0A8E2E7G4-F1
#
_cell.length_a   1.000
_cell.length_b   1.000
_cell.length_c   1.000
_cell.angle_alpha   90.00
_cell.angle_beta   90.00
_cell.angle_gamma   90.00
#
_symmetry.space_group_name_H-M   'P 1'
#
loop_
_entity.id
_entity.type
_entity.pdbx_description
1 polymer ?
#
loop_
_entity_poly.entity_id
_entity_poly.type
_entity_poly.pdbx_seq_one_letter_code
_entity_poly.pdbx_strand_id
1 'polypeptide(L)'
;PNNLPQSRLTSPSKRRPTRIPTPPSLRPSLDAFWSADVINTWNDTYSPSKQLFSPRKSHSKTHPNGYDSDNSIFPSPSTCPRKSPSKKLAAYPSVAQIRAARKTFAARKHELAESFLRELDNKIANGKIVELSASCGGVKIIWSKKLNSTAGRANWRREAVRIRGEDGEVVTKYRHHTSIELAEKVIDDEDRLLNVLAHEYCHLTTFMLSPSQPRPAPHGAEFKSWASLVSTTFAHLNICVTTKHTYAIAYKYVWECVGCGHEFKRHSKSVDPKRHTCG
;
A
#
# COMPACT_ATOMS: atom_id res chain seq x y z
N PRO A 1 64.94 19.62 -11.91
CA PRO A 1 63.49 19.76 -11.65
C PRO A 1 62.98 18.63 -10.76
N ASN A 2 62.69 18.95 -9.49
CA ASN A 2 62.31 18.04 -8.42
C ASN A 2 60.99 17.31 -8.71
N ASN A 3 61.00 15.98 -8.61
CA ASN A 3 59.80 15.14 -8.55
C ASN A 3 59.41 14.94 -7.08
N LEU A 4 58.30 15.54 -6.64
CA LEU A 4 57.68 15.27 -5.34
C LEU A 4 56.80 14.01 -5.44
N PRO A 5 56.81 13.10 -4.45
CA PRO A 5 56.00 11.90 -4.51
C PRO A 5 54.52 12.19 -4.20
N GLN A 6 53.64 11.53 -4.96
CA GLN A 6 52.18 11.57 -4.78
C GLN A 6 51.77 11.22 -3.35
N SER A 7 50.95 12.10 -2.74
CA SER A 7 50.32 11.86 -1.45
C SER A 7 49.45 10.61 -1.49
N ARG A 8 49.83 9.56 -0.77
CA ARG A 8 48.94 8.41 -0.51
C ARG A 8 47.82 8.91 0.39
N LEU A 9 46.60 8.97 -0.15
CA LEU A 9 45.40 9.16 0.65
C LEU A 9 45.24 7.95 1.58
N THR A 10 45.47 8.16 2.87
CA THR A 10 45.18 7.18 3.92
C THR A 10 43.66 7.08 4.09
N SER A 11 43.11 5.89 3.87
CA SER A 11 41.71 5.59 4.19
C SER A 11 41.45 5.82 5.69
N PRO A 12 40.26 6.32 6.10
CA PRO A 12 39.91 6.41 7.51
C PRO A 12 40.00 5.02 8.14
N SER A 13 40.91 4.86 9.11
CA SER A 13 40.96 3.65 9.93
C SER A 13 39.59 3.46 10.57
N LYS A 14 38.88 2.40 10.19
CA LYS A 14 37.68 1.96 10.92
C LYS A 14 38.12 1.74 12.36
N ARG A 15 37.72 2.63 13.28
CA ARG A 15 37.69 2.29 14.71
C ARG A 15 37.01 0.93 14.79
N ARG A 16 37.70 -0.06 15.36
CA ARG A 16 37.17 -1.43 15.49
C ARG A 16 35.75 -1.30 16.04
N PRO A 17 34.70 -1.78 15.32
CA PRO A 17 33.39 -1.86 15.95
C PRO A 17 33.58 -2.76 17.18
N THR A 18 33.12 -2.29 18.33
CA THR A 18 33.00 -3.10 19.54
C THR A 18 32.28 -4.38 19.13
N ARG A 19 33.03 -5.49 19.11
CA ARG A 19 32.52 -6.79 18.66
C ARG A 19 31.40 -7.18 19.61
N ILE A 20 30.20 -7.38 19.07
CA ILE A 20 29.07 -7.92 19.84
C ILE A 20 29.54 -9.22 20.50
N PRO A 21 29.44 -9.35 21.85
CA PRO A 21 29.84 -10.57 22.54
C PRO A 21 29.11 -11.77 21.97
N THR A 22 29.83 -12.88 21.76
CA THR A 22 29.22 -14.13 21.32
C THR A 22 28.42 -14.72 22.49
N PRO A 23 27.11 -14.94 22.35
CA PRO A 23 26.29 -15.48 23.43
C PRO A 23 26.77 -16.88 23.82
N PRO A 24 27.13 -17.13 25.09
CA PRO A 24 27.69 -18.43 25.51
C PRO A 24 26.70 -19.60 25.41
N SER A 25 25.39 -19.32 25.35
CA SER A 25 24.30 -20.32 25.34
C SER A 25 23.65 -20.57 23.97
N LEU A 26 24.03 -19.86 22.91
CA LEU A 26 23.42 -20.00 21.58
C LEU A 26 24.39 -20.70 20.62
N ARG A 27 24.43 -22.03 20.68
CA ARG A 27 25.17 -22.87 19.72
C ARG A 27 24.25 -23.29 18.56
N PRO A 28 24.77 -23.46 17.33
CA PRO A 28 23.98 -23.89 16.17
C PRO A 28 23.22 -25.21 16.32
N SER A 29 23.57 -26.02 17.33
CA SER A 29 22.92 -27.31 17.65
C SER A 29 21.66 -27.19 18.52
N LEU A 30 21.22 -25.98 18.89
CA LEU A 30 20.03 -25.72 19.71
C LEU A 30 18.98 -24.93 18.91
N ASP A 31 17.71 -25.31 19.01
CA ASP A 31 16.58 -24.69 18.26
C ASP A 31 16.42 -23.18 18.54
N ALA A 32 16.83 -22.75 19.74
CA ALA A 32 16.90 -21.34 20.12
C ALA A 32 17.83 -20.50 19.21
N PHE A 33 18.85 -21.10 18.57
CA PHE A 33 19.75 -20.43 17.64
C PHE A 33 19.06 -20.04 16.32
N TRP A 34 18.01 -20.75 15.91
CA TRP A 34 17.23 -20.42 14.71
C TRP A 34 15.97 -19.61 15.01
N SER A 35 15.65 -19.43 16.29
CA SER A 35 14.54 -18.58 16.69
C SER A 35 14.87 -17.11 16.45
N ALA A 36 14.13 -16.49 15.54
CA ALA A 36 14.31 -15.09 15.18
C ALA A 36 14.14 -14.16 16.40
N ASP A 37 13.27 -14.52 17.34
CA ASP A 37 13.03 -13.73 18.55
C ASP A 37 14.25 -13.66 19.46
N VAL A 38 14.93 -14.80 19.72
CA VAL A 38 16.11 -14.83 20.59
C VAL A 38 17.30 -14.10 19.96
N ILE A 39 17.50 -14.25 18.64
CA ILE A 39 18.56 -13.55 17.92
C ILE A 39 18.32 -12.04 17.89
N ASN A 40 17.07 -11.61 17.66
CA ASN A 40 16.73 -10.19 17.60
C ASN A 40 16.86 -9.53 18.98
N THR A 41 16.38 -10.16 20.06
CA THR A 41 16.55 -9.63 21.41
C THR A 41 18.03 -9.48 21.78
N TRP A 42 18.89 -10.42 21.39
CA TRP A 42 20.33 -10.32 21.62
C TRP A 42 20.96 -9.16 20.83
N ASN A 43 20.62 -9.04 19.55
CA ASN A 43 21.13 -7.94 18.72
C ASN A 43 20.66 -6.57 19.23
N ASP A 44 19.42 -6.45 19.67
CA ASP A 44 18.88 -5.19 20.21
C ASP A 44 19.57 -4.79 21.52
N THR A 45 19.96 -5.78 22.33
CA THR A 45 20.63 -5.55 23.63
C THR A 45 22.09 -5.12 23.48
N TYR A 46 22.80 -5.65 22.47
CA TYR A 46 24.26 -5.49 22.34
C TYR A 46 24.71 -4.69 21.10
N SER A 47 23.78 -4.24 20.24
CA SER A 47 24.14 -3.43 19.06
C SER A 47 24.52 -1.99 19.47
N PRO A 48 25.65 -1.47 19.00
CA PRO A 48 26.03 -0.08 19.25
C PRO A 48 25.02 0.89 18.61
N SER A 49 24.34 1.71 19.42
CA SER A 49 23.43 2.75 18.94
C SER A 49 24.22 3.89 18.26
N LYS A 50 23.93 4.19 17.00
CA LYS A 50 24.46 5.39 16.33
C LYS A 50 23.59 6.59 16.69
N GLN A 51 24.17 7.65 17.25
CA GLN A 51 23.52 8.95 17.32
C GLN A 51 23.43 9.54 15.89
N LEU A 52 22.21 9.76 15.41
CA LEU A 52 21.96 10.35 14.10
C LEU A 52 21.91 11.87 14.25
N PHE A 53 22.88 12.57 13.67
CA PHE A 53 22.81 14.02 13.49
C PHE A 53 22.19 14.34 12.12
N SER A 54 21.15 15.16 12.09
CA SER A 54 20.50 15.61 10.85
C SER A 54 21.40 16.59 10.06
N PRO A 55 21.59 16.42 8.75
CA PRO A 55 22.37 17.35 7.94
C PRO A 55 21.73 18.76 7.91
N ARG A 56 22.51 19.78 8.29
CA ARG A 56 22.13 21.20 8.25
C ARG A 56 22.11 21.67 6.79
N LYS A 57 20.97 22.17 6.29
CA LYS A 57 20.84 22.78 4.95
C LYS A 57 21.84 23.95 4.81
N SER A 58 22.73 23.86 3.84
CA SER A 58 23.61 24.97 3.44
C SER A 58 22.80 25.99 2.62
N HIS A 59 22.68 27.21 3.14
CA HIS A 59 22.26 28.37 2.37
C HIS A 59 23.33 28.72 1.31
N SER A 60 22.98 28.66 0.03
CA SER A 60 23.76 29.29 -1.04
C SER A 60 23.22 30.68 -1.33
N LYS A 61 24.12 31.68 -1.26
CA LYS A 61 23.86 33.11 -1.48
C LYS A 61 23.79 33.44 -2.99
N THR A 62 22.83 34.30 -3.31
CA THR A 62 22.75 35.35 -4.34
C THR A 62 23.88 35.55 -5.36
N HIS A 63 23.50 35.74 -6.64
CA HIS A 63 24.13 36.67 -7.59
C HIS A 63 23.04 37.58 -8.24
N PRO A 64 23.32 38.88 -8.51
CA PRO A 64 22.35 39.84 -9.05
C PRO A 64 22.49 40.09 -10.57
N ASN A 65 21.41 40.65 -11.14
CA ASN A 65 21.25 41.33 -12.44
C ASN A 65 20.73 40.51 -13.64
N GLY A 66 19.56 40.94 -14.12
CA GLY A 66 18.94 40.56 -15.40
C GLY A 66 17.43 40.82 -15.41
N TYR A 67 17.04 41.99 -15.92
CA TYR A 67 15.67 42.47 -16.17
C TYR A 67 14.97 41.62 -17.25
N ASP A 68 13.67 41.34 -17.13
CA ASP A 68 12.60 42.03 -17.87
C ASP A 68 11.19 41.52 -17.51
N SER A 69 10.20 42.39 -17.74
CA SER A 69 8.76 42.30 -17.44
C SER A 69 8.01 41.08 -18.01
N ASP A 70 7.05 40.54 -17.25
CA ASP A 70 5.62 40.54 -17.65
C ASP A 70 4.71 40.25 -16.45
N ASN A 71 3.52 40.83 -16.50
CA ASN A 71 2.62 41.19 -15.42
C ASN A 71 1.28 40.43 -15.62
N SER A 72 0.84 39.60 -14.66
CA SER A 72 -0.52 39.00 -14.67
C SER A 72 -1.01 38.58 -13.27
N ILE A 73 -1.39 39.59 -12.49
CA ILE A 73 -2.67 39.77 -11.75
C ILE A 73 -3.62 38.53 -11.59
N PHE A 74 -3.64 37.96 -10.36
CA PHE A 74 -4.74 37.36 -9.52
C PHE A 74 -5.51 36.07 -9.93
N PRO A 75 -6.26 35.40 -9.01
CA PRO A 75 -6.04 35.10 -7.59
C PRO A 75 -6.26 33.62 -7.20
N SER A 76 -5.67 33.19 -6.07
CA SER A 76 -6.02 31.93 -5.38
C SER A 76 -7.31 32.07 -4.54
N PRO A 77 -8.20 31.06 -4.51
CA PRO A 77 -9.14 30.86 -3.42
C PRO A 77 -8.77 29.57 -2.67
N SER A 78 -8.13 29.70 -1.51
CA SER A 78 -8.01 28.61 -0.54
C SER A 78 -8.02 29.19 0.86
N THR A 79 -9.22 29.58 1.29
CA THR A 79 -9.54 29.87 2.68
C THR A 79 -10.11 28.60 3.31
N CYS A 80 -9.24 27.76 3.86
CA CYS A 80 -9.62 26.85 4.94
C CYS A 80 -8.93 27.30 6.23
N PRO A 81 -9.64 27.43 7.37
CA PRO A 81 -9.13 28.13 8.54
C PRO A 81 -7.98 27.36 9.20
N ARG A 82 -6.80 27.97 9.20
CA ARG A 82 -5.60 27.46 9.89
C ARG A 82 -5.70 27.79 11.38
N LYS A 83 -6.51 27.03 12.13
CA LYS A 83 -6.38 26.96 13.59
C LYS A 83 -5.45 25.81 13.92
N SER A 84 -4.23 26.13 14.37
CA SER A 84 -3.28 25.16 14.92
C SER A 84 -3.51 25.03 16.43
N PRO A 85 -4.07 23.92 16.95
CA PRO A 85 -3.87 23.58 18.34
C PRO A 85 -2.49 22.95 18.49
N SER A 86 -1.73 23.40 19.47
CA SER A 86 -0.47 22.78 19.91
C SER A 86 -0.73 21.31 20.28
N LYS A 87 -0.58 20.41 19.30
CA LYS A 87 -0.64 18.96 19.53
C LYS A 87 0.58 18.60 20.38
N LYS A 88 0.33 18.14 21.61
CA LYS A 88 1.24 17.22 22.31
C LYS A 88 1.67 16.17 21.28
N LEU A 89 2.98 16.03 21.03
CA LEU A 89 3.52 15.00 20.15
C LEU A 89 2.99 13.66 20.67
N ALA A 90 2.03 13.06 19.96
CA ALA A 90 1.56 11.73 20.26
C ALA A 90 2.78 10.80 20.25
N ALA A 91 3.03 10.11 21.35
CA ALA A 91 4.12 9.14 21.42
C ALA A 91 3.91 8.12 20.29
N TYR A 92 4.95 7.91 19.46
CA TYR A 92 4.91 6.89 18.43
C TYR A 92 4.60 5.53 19.07
N PRO A 93 3.73 4.70 18.47
CA PRO A 93 3.35 3.42 19.05
C PRO A 93 4.56 2.51 19.18
N SER A 94 4.65 1.78 20.29
CA SER A 94 5.72 0.82 20.52
C SER A 94 5.62 -0.36 19.55
N VAL A 95 6.73 -1.08 19.34
CA VAL A 95 6.75 -2.29 18.49
C VAL A 95 5.73 -3.33 18.97
N ALA A 96 5.57 -3.48 20.28
CA ALA A 96 4.57 -4.38 20.86
C ALA A 96 3.14 -3.94 20.52
N GLN A 97 2.84 -2.65 20.59
CA GLN A 97 1.54 -2.09 20.21
C GLN A 97 1.23 -2.29 18.72
N ILE A 98 2.22 -2.07 17.84
CA ILE A 98 2.07 -2.30 16.40
C ILE A 98 1.78 -3.78 16.11
N ARG A 99 2.50 -4.71 16.76
CA ARG A 99 2.25 -6.15 16.61
C ARG A 99 0.87 -6.56 17.10
N ALA A 100 0.45 -6.06 18.27
CA ALA A 100 -0.87 -6.32 18.81
C ALA A 100 -1.98 -5.81 17.87
N ALA A 101 -1.85 -4.57 17.38
CA ALA A 101 -2.81 -3.99 16.43
C ALA A 101 -2.93 -4.82 15.15
N ARG A 102 -1.80 -5.27 14.57
CA ARG A 102 -1.80 -6.15 13.39
C ARG A 102 -2.45 -7.50 13.66
N LYS A 103 -2.24 -8.09 14.84
CA LYS A 103 -2.87 -9.35 15.23
C LYS A 103 -4.39 -9.19 15.36
N THR A 104 -4.84 -8.12 16.02
CA THR A 104 -6.26 -7.80 16.16
C THR A 104 -6.90 -7.55 14.80
N PHE A 105 -6.26 -6.78 13.93
CA PHE A 105 -6.74 -6.55 12.56
C PHE A 105 -6.82 -7.87 11.77
N ALA A 106 -5.76 -8.68 11.80
CA ALA A 106 -5.73 -9.96 11.08
C ALA A 106 -6.85 -10.92 11.51
N ALA A 107 -7.25 -10.90 12.79
CA ALA A 107 -8.33 -11.73 13.30
C ALA A 107 -9.72 -11.31 12.77
N ARG A 108 -9.95 -10.00 12.56
CA ARG A 108 -11.26 -9.47 12.16
C ARG A 108 -11.39 -9.05 10.70
N LYS A 109 -10.27 -8.99 9.94
CA LYS A 109 -10.25 -8.41 8.59
C LYS A 109 -11.23 -9.09 7.61
N HIS A 110 -11.50 -10.39 7.79
CA HIS A 110 -12.41 -11.14 6.91
C HIS A 110 -13.86 -10.71 7.15
N GLU A 111 -14.30 -10.76 8.40
CA GLU A 111 -15.64 -10.32 8.80
C GLU A 111 -15.89 -8.86 8.46
N LEU A 112 -14.91 -7.99 8.74
CA LEU A 112 -14.96 -6.58 8.39
C LEU A 112 -15.12 -6.35 6.88
N ALA A 113 -14.40 -7.10 6.05
CA ALA A 113 -14.52 -6.97 4.60
C ALA A 113 -15.91 -7.41 4.11
N GLU A 114 -16.43 -8.52 4.63
CA GLU A 114 -17.75 -9.02 4.23
C GLU A 114 -18.90 -8.12 4.70
N SER A 115 -18.86 -7.64 5.95
CA SER A 115 -19.86 -6.71 6.48
C SER A 115 -19.87 -5.39 5.70
N PHE A 116 -18.67 -4.84 5.46
CA PHE A 116 -18.54 -3.60 4.72
C PHE A 116 -18.95 -3.74 3.24
N LEU A 117 -18.65 -4.87 2.59
CA LEU A 117 -19.10 -5.13 1.22
C LEU A 117 -20.63 -5.18 1.11
N ARG A 118 -21.30 -5.82 2.08
CA ARG A 118 -22.77 -5.84 2.15
C ARG A 118 -23.33 -4.42 2.34
N GLU A 119 -22.71 -3.63 3.20
CA GLU A 119 -23.12 -2.24 3.44
C GLU A 119 -22.93 -1.37 2.20
N LEU A 120 -21.80 -1.51 1.49
CA LEU A 120 -21.53 -0.87 0.21
C LEU A 120 -22.64 -1.17 -0.80
N ASP A 121 -22.94 -2.46 -1.01
CA ASP A 121 -23.95 -2.85 -2.00
C ASP A 121 -25.34 -2.30 -1.65
N ASN A 122 -25.73 -2.40 -0.38
CA ASN A 122 -27.03 -1.88 0.08
C ASN A 122 -27.14 -0.35 -0.08
N LYS A 123 -26.11 0.41 0.29
CA LYS A 123 -26.16 1.89 0.26
C LYS A 123 -25.91 2.49 -1.11
N ILE A 124 -25.19 1.79 -1.99
CA ILE A 124 -24.74 2.35 -3.27
C ILE A 124 -25.51 1.80 -4.45
N ALA A 125 -25.87 0.51 -4.42
CA ALA A 125 -26.55 -0.16 -5.52
C ALA A 125 -27.83 -0.89 -5.08
N ASN A 126 -28.34 -0.60 -3.88
CA ASN A 126 -29.57 -1.19 -3.33
C ASN A 126 -29.57 -2.73 -3.35
N GLY A 127 -28.41 -3.35 -3.11
CA GLY A 127 -28.27 -4.81 -3.10
C GLY A 127 -28.18 -5.45 -4.49
N LYS A 128 -28.09 -4.65 -5.57
CA LYS A 128 -28.17 -5.16 -6.94
C LYS A 128 -26.97 -6.01 -7.33
N ILE A 129 -25.77 -5.73 -6.82
CA ILE A 129 -24.58 -6.50 -7.16
C ILE A 129 -24.68 -7.92 -6.56
N VAL A 130 -25.12 -8.02 -5.31
CA VAL A 130 -25.39 -9.30 -4.66
C VAL A 130 -26.52 -10.03 -5.37
N GLU A 131 -27.62 -9.36 -5.72
CA GLU A 131 -28.75 -9.97 -6.44
C GLU A 131 -28.30 -10.59 -7.78
N LEU A 132 -27.55 -9.84 -8.60
CA LEU A 132 -27.07 -10.31 -9.90
C LEU A 132 -26.08 -11.48 -9.80
N SER A 133 -25.27 -11.50 -8.73
CA SER A 133 -24.25 -12.54 -8.51
C SER A 133 -24.75 -13.71 -7.63
N ALA A 134 -25.97 -13.64 -7.09
CA ALA A 134 -26.52 -14.64 -6.16
C ALA A 134 -26.48 -16.07 -6.72
N SER A 135 -26.82 -16.23 -8.01
CA SER A 135 -26.78 -17.53 -8.69
C SER A 135 -25.38 -18.16 -8.80
N CYS A 136 -24.31 -17.38 -8.59
CA CYS A 136 -22.91 -17.82 -8.61
C CYS A 136 -22.26 -17.81 -7.21
N GLY A 137 -23.07 -17.67 -6.14
CA GLY A 137 -22.60 -17.61 -4.76
C GLY A 137 -22.22 -16.22 -4.26
N GLY A 138 -22.70 -15.15 -4.93
CA GLY A 138 -22.45 -13.77 -4.55
C GLY A 138 -21.03 -13.29 -4.91
N VAL A 139 -20.68 -12.10 -4.41
CA VAL A 139 -19.34 -11.52 -4.58
C VAL A 139 -18.34 -12.20 -3.66
N LYS A 140 -17.34 -12.86 -4.23
CA LYS A 140 -16.30 -13.58 -3.47
C LYS A 140 -15.14 -12.66 -3.08
N ILE A 141 -14.80 -12.60 -1.80
CA ILE A 141 -13.59 -11.90 -1.33
C ILE A 141 -12.43 -12.91 -1.27
N ILE A 142 -11.36 -12.66 -2.03
CA ILE A 142 -10.21 -13.56 -2.16
C ILE A 142 -8.96 -12.87 -1.59
N TRP A 143 -8.40 -13.41 -0.52
CA TRP A 143 -7.16 -12.89 0.05
C TRP A 143 -5.92 -13.52 -0.62
N SER A 144 -5.05 -12.70 -1.19
CA SER A 144 -3.93 -13.12 -2.02
C SER A 144 -2.58 -12.73 -1.42
N LYS A 145 -1.69 -13.72 -1.30
CA LYS A 145 -0.27 -13.54 -0.91
C LYS A 145 0.64 -13.19 -2.08
N LYS A 146 0.11 -13.30 -3.31
CA LYS A 146 0.82 -13.10 -4.58
C LYS A 146 0.55 -11.71 -5.18
N LEU A 147 -0.56 -11.07 -4.80
CA LEU A 147 -0.87 -9.70 -5.19
C LEU A 147 0.04 -8.72 -4.43
N ASN A 148 1.14 -8.31 -5.07
CA ASN A 148 2.19 -7.50 -4.44
C ASN A 148 2.38 -6.12 -5.10
N SER A 149 1.74 -5.87 -6.25
CA SER A 149 1.86 -4.63 -7.02
C SER A 149 0.64 -3.71 -6.90
N THR A 150 -0.52 -4.26 -6.53
CA THR A 150 -1.75 -3.52 -6.25
C THR A 150 -2.32 -3.98 -4.91
N ALA A 151 -3.15 -3.16 -4.29
CA ALA A 151 -3.79 -3.50 -3.02
C ALA A 151 -5.05 -4.37 -3.22
N GLY A 152 -5.72 -4.23 -4.36
CA GLY A 152 -6.89 -5.02 -4.73
C GLY A 152 -7.02 -5.20 -6.24
N ARG A 153 -7.96 -6.07 -6.65
CA ARG A 153 -8.46 -6.25 -8.02
C ARG A 153 -9.90 -6.74 -8.03
N ALA A 154 -10.78 -6.04 -8.73
CA ALA A 154 -12.09 -6.55 -9.09
C ALA A 154 -12.04 -7.45 -10.33
N ASN A 155 -12.70 -8.61 -10.27
CA ASN A 155 -12.88 -9.52 -11.38
C ASN A 155 -14.37 -9.77 -11.61
N TRP A 156 -14.78 -9.68 -12.87
CA TRP A 156 -16.13 -9.98 -13.29
C TRP A 156 -16.13 -10.77 -14.61
N ARG A 157 -17.00 -11.78 -14.68
CA ARG A 157 -17.30 -12.53 -15.91
C ARG A 157 -18.80 -12.75 -16.02
N ARG A 158 -19.36 -12.38 -17.17
CA ARG A 158 -20.76 -12.69 -17.54
C ARG A 158 -20.80 -13.93 -18.41
N GLU A 159 -21.62 -14.90 -18.02
CA GLU A 159 -21.84 -16.15 -18.74
C GLU A 159 -23.29 -16.21 -19.20
N ALA A 160 -23.52 -16.48 -20.49
CA ALA A 160 -24.86 -16.65 -21.05
C ALA A 160 -25.24 -18.13 -21.02
N VAL A 161 -26.33 -18.46 -20.31
CA VAL A 161 -26.87 -19.81 -20.18
C VAL A 161 -28.20 -19.87 -20.93
N ARG A 162 -28.26 -20.70 -21.98
CA ARG A 162 -29.49 -20.95 -22.73
C ARG A 162 -30.24 -22.09 -22.05
N ILE A 163 -31.45 -21.82 -21.59
CA ILE A 163 -32.34 -22.78 -20.97
C ILE A 163 -33.48 -23.02 -21.95
N ARG A 164 -33.66 -24.28 -22.34
CA ARG A 164 -34.79 -24.70 -23.16
C ARG A 164 -35.94 -25.09 -22.23
N GLY A 165 -37.06 -24.37 -22.33
CA GLY A 165 -38.29 -24.71 -21.63
C GLY A 165 -38.97 -25.92 -22.25
N GLU A 166 -39.96 -26.46 -21.54
CA GLU A 166 -40.75 -27.62 -21.98
C GLU A 166 -41.53 -27.33 -23.26
N ASP A 167 -41.97 -26.09 -23.47
CA ASP A 167 -42.66 -25.61 -24.68
C ASP A 167 -41.72 -25.37 -25.87
N GLY A 168 -40.43 -25.70 -25.73
CA GLY A 168 -39.41 -25.46 -26.76
C GLY A 168 -38.87 -24.03 -26.82
N GLU A 169 -39.41 -23.10 -26.02
CA GLU A 169 -38.91 -21.73 -25.90
C GLU A 169 -37.49 -21.71 -25.30
N VAL A 170 -36.57 -20.97 -25.94
CA VAL A 170 -35.18 -20.84 -25.46
C VAL A 170 -35.00 -19.51 -24.76
N VAL A 171 -34.95 -19.54 -23.42
CA VAL A 171 -34.69 -18.36 -22.59
C VAL A 171 -33.20 -18.27 -22.30
N THR A 172 -32.59 -17.12 -22.60
CA THR A 172 -31.19 -16.84 -22.23
C THR A 172 -31.15 -16.16 -20.86
N LYS A 173 -30.54 -16.82 -19.86
CA LYS A 173 -30.25 -16.22 -18.56
C LYS A 173 -28.75 -15.89 -18.46
N TYR A 174 -28.42 -14.83 -17.72
CA TYR A 174 -27.02 -14.46 -17.48
C TYR A 174 -26.61 -14.81 -16.06
N ARG A 175 -25.44 -15.44 -15.93
CA ARG A 175 -24.77 -15.71 -14.66
C ARG A 175 -23.60 -14.75 -14.49
N HIS A 176 -23.54 -14.08 -13.35
CA HIS A 176 -22.51 -13.08 -13.04
C HIS A 176 -21.53 -13.66 -12.02
N HIS A 177 -20.35 -14.04 -12.48
CA HIS A 177 -19.25 -14.47 -11.62
C HIS A 177 -18.45 -13.25 -11.18
N THR A 178 -18.39 -13.00 -9.88
CA THR A 178 -17.77 -11.78 -9.32
C THR A 178 -16.83 -12.15 -8.18
N SER A 179 -15.67 -11.49 -8.15
CA SER A 179 -14.76 -11.60 -7.02
C SER A 179 -13.90 -10.35 -6.85
N ILE A 180 -13.61 -10.00 -5.61
CA ILE A 180 -12.63 -8.96 -5.25
C ILE A 180 -11.42 -9.67 -4.65
N GLU A 181 -10.28 -9.60 -5.33
CA GLU A 181 -8.99 -10.06 -4.82
C GLU A 181 -8.35 -8.94 -3.99
N LEU A 182 -7.90 -9.25 -2.77
CA LEU A 182 -7.29 -8.31 -1.83
C LEU A 182 -5.87 -8.78 -1.46
N ALA A 183 -4.91 -7.85 -1.49
CA ALA A 183 -3.51 -8.13 -1.21
C ALA A 183 -3.24 -8.24 0.30
N GLU A 184 -3.03 -9.47 0.78
CA GLU A 184 -2.84 -9.75 2.21
C GLU A 184 -1.62 -9.05 2.82
N LYS A 185 -0.56 -8.82 2.03
CA LYS A 185 0.66 -8.16 2.49
C LYS A 185 0.62 -6.65 2.41
N VAL A 186 -0.31 -6.10 1.64
CA VAL A 186 -0.43 -4.66 1.40
C VAL A 186 -1.50 -4.07 2.31
N ILE A 187 -2.57 -4.81 2.61
CA ILE A 187 -3.63 -4.39 3.52
C ILE A 187 -3.29 -4.84 4.94
N ASP A 188 -2.76 -3.91 5.74
CA ASP A 188 -2.26 -4.13 7.09
C ASP A 188 -3.04 -3.38 8.19
N ASP A 189 -4.01 -2.56 7.81
CA ASP A 189 -4.91 -1.82 8.70
C ASP A 189 -6.34 -1.73 8.13
N GLU A 190 -7.27 -1.30 8.98
CA GLU A 190 -8.71 -1.19 8.66
C GLU A 190 -9.00 -0.09 7.64
N ASP A 191 -8.46 1.11 7.83
CA ASP A 191 -8.73 2.25 6.92
C ASP A 191 -8.33 1.89 5.48
N ARG A 192 -7.19 1.22 5.32
CA ARG A 192 -6.72 0.71 4.04
C ARG A 192 -7.64 -0.36 3.48
N LEU A 193 -8.11 -1.31 4.30
CA LEU A 193 -9.05 -2.33 3.85
C LEU A 193 -10.32 -1.69 3.30
N LEU A 194 -10.92 -0.77 4.05
CA LEU A 194 -12.17 -0.12 3.67
C LEU A 194 -12.00 0.69 2.38
N ASN A 195 -10.94 1.48 2.26
CA ASN A 195 -10.67 2.29 1.07
C ASN A 195 -10.40 1.43 -0.17
N VAL A 196 -9.59 0.36 -0.04
CA VAL A 196 -9.30 -0.54 -1.15
C VAL A 196 -10.56 -1.30 -1.56
N LEU A 197 -11.34 -1.83 -0.62
CA LEU A 197 -12.57 -2.55 -0.92
C LEU A 197 -13.61 -1.64 -1.59
N ALA A 198 -13.74 -0.39 -1.15
CA ALA A 198 -14.59 0.61 -1.78
C ALA A 198 -14.16 0.91 -3.24
N HIS A 199 -12.85 1.00 -3.49
CA HIS A 199 -12.32 1.18 -4.84
C HIS A 199 -12.64 -0.01 -5.75
N GLU A 200 -12.36 -1.23 -5.29
CA GLU A 200 -12.65 -2.43 -6.07
C GLU A 200 -14.16 -2.63 -6.28
N TYR A 201 -14.99 -2.24 -5.31
CA TYR A 201 -16.43 -2.26 -5.45
C TYR A 201 -16.91 -1.29 -6.56
N CYS A 202 -16.33 -0.09 -6.66
CA CYS A 202 -16.64 0.85 -7.75
C CYS A 202 -16.31 0.28 -9.14
N HIS A 203 -15.29 -0.57 -9.25
CA HIS A 203 -15.03 -1.32 -10.48
C HIS A 203 -16.15 -2.31 -10.77
N LEU A 204 -16.60 -3.10 -9.78
CA LEU A 204 -17.71 -4.04 -9.98
C LEU A 204 -19.01 -3.35 -10.41
N THR A 205 -19.37 -2.23 -9.79
CA THR A 205 -20.57 -1.48 -10.19
C THR A 205 -20.48 -1.01 -11.63
N THR A 206 -19.32 -0.47 -12.04
CA THR A 206 -19.06 -0.06 -13.41
C THR A 206 -19.16 -1.25 -14.39
N PHE A 207 -18.69 -2.43 -14.00
CA PHE A 207 -18.74 -3.61 -14.86
C PHE A 207 -20.16 -4.18 -15.02
N MET A 208 -20.93 -4.20 -13.93
CA MET A 208 -22.19 -4.94 -13.87
C MET A 208 -23.42 -4.09 -14.18
N LEU A 209 -23.37 -2.79 -13.85
CA LEU A 209 -24.53 -1.90 -13.91
C LEU A 209 -24.47 -0.91 -15.07
N SER A 210 -23.36 -0.86 -15.81
CA SER A 210 -23.23 -0.01 -16.99
C SER A 210 -23.48 -0.80 -18.28
N PRO A 211 -24.69 -0.73 -18.87
CA PRO A 211 -25.02 -1.45 -20.10
C PRO A 211 -24.40 -0.81 -21.35
N SER A 212 -23.90 0.41 -21.25
CA SER A 212 -23.48 1.28 -22.36
C SER A 212 -22.11 0.91 -22.95
N GLN A 213 -21.23 0.24 -22.19
CA GLN A 213 -19.86 -0.05 -22.61
C GLN A 213 -19.48 -1.51 -22.31
N PRO A 214 -19.24 -2.34 -23.33
CA PRO A 214 -18.81 -3.74 -23.13
C PRO A 214 -17.40 -3.84 -22.53
N ARG A 215 -16.61 -2.75 -22.56
CA ARG A 215 -15.26 -2.68 -21.97
C ARG A 215 -14.96 -1.26 -21.47
N PRO A 216 -15.50 -0.86 -20.30
CA PRO A 216 -15.32 0.49 -19.79
C PRO A 216 -13.84 0.73 -19.47
N ALA A 217 -13.37 1.96 -19.72
CA ALA A 217 -12.05 2.38 -19.26
C ALA A 217 -11.98 2.21 -17.73
N PRO A 218 -10.88 1.68 -17.15
CA PRO A 218 -10.82 1.30 -15.73
C PRO A 218 -11.32 2.39 -14.77
N HIS A 219 -10.99 3.65 -15.05
CA HIS A 219 -11.39 4.81 -14.24
C HIS A 219 -12.08 5.90 -15.08
N GLY A 220 -12.99 5.47 -15.98
CA GLY A 220 -13.81 6.34 -16.82
C GLY A 220 -14.84 7.18 -16.05
N ALA A 221 -15.72 7.87 -16.77
CA ALA A 221 -16.74 8.76 -16.18
C ALA A 221 -17.66 8.02 -15.19
N GLU A 222 -18.10 6.81 -15.53
CA GLU A 222 -18.96 5.98 -14.68
C GLU A 222 -18.25 5.59 -13.38
N PHE A 223 -17.00 5.11 -13.44
CA PHE A 223 -16.21 4.84 -12.25
C PHE A 223 -16.11 6.07 -11.35
N LYS A 224 -15.83 7.25 -11.91
CA LYS A 224 -15.73 8.50 -11.15
C LYS A 224 -17.05 8.87 -10.48
N SER A 225 -18.18 8.62 -11.13
CA SER A 225 -19.50 8.85 -10.54
C SER A 225 -19.75 7.94 -9.33
N TRP A 226 -19.44 6.64 -9.46
CA TRP A 226 -19.51 5.68 -8.34
C TRP A 226 -18.53 6.03 -7.22
N ALA A 227 -17.29 6.38 -7.56
CA ALA A 227 -16.28 6.79 -6.59
C ALA A 227 -16.71 8.03 -5.79
N SER A 228 -17.31 9.03 -6.46
CA SER A 228 -17.85 10.24 -5.81
C SER A 228 -18.99 9.89 -4.86
N LEU A 229 -19.93 9.04 -5.32
CA LEU A 229 -21.07 8.59 -4.50
C LEU A 229 -20.59 7.81 -3.27
N VAL A 230 -19.69 6.85 -3.44
CA VAL A 230 -19.11 6.06 -2.35
C VAL A 230 -18.36 6.94 -1.36
N SER A 231 -17.51 7.85 -1.84
CA SER A 231 -16.74 8.75 -0.97
C SER A 231 -17.65 9.69 -0.17
N THR A 232 -18.76 10.14 -0.76
CA THR A 232 -19.73 10.98 -0.07
C THR A 232 -20.52 10.20 0.98
N THR A 233 -21.06 9.03 0.62
CA THR A 233 -21.88 8.20 1.50
C THR A 233 -21.09 7.67 2.71
N PHE A 234 -19.80 7.36 2.51
CA PHE A 234 -18.95 6.77 3.54
C PHE A 234 -17.86 7.73 4.06
N ALA A 235 -18.04 9.04 3.91
CA ALA A 235 -17.10 10.04 4.40
C ALA A 235 -16.83 9.90 5.91
N HIS A 236 -17.82 9.47 6.69
CA HIS A 236 -17.70 9.23 8.13
C HIS A 236 -16.71 8.12 8.52
N LEU A 237 -16.33 7.24 7.56
CA LEU A 237 -15.32 6.20 7.73
C LEU A 237 -13.97 6.59 7.09
N ASN A 238 -13.77 7.87 6.76
CA ASN A 238 -12.58 8.35 6.04
C ASN A 238 -12.35 7.64 4.69
N ILE A 239 -13.42 7.25 4.00
CA ILE A 239 -13.33 6.64 2.67
C ILE A 239 -13.23 7.74 1.61
N CYS A 240 -12.18 7.66 0.81
CA CYS A 240 -11.95 8.54 -0.34
C CYS A 240 -11.44 7.69 -1.52
N VAL A 241 -12.35 7.38 -2.45
CA VAL A 241 -12.03 6.58 -3.62
C VAL A 241 -11.41 7.48 -4.69
N THR A 242 -10.12 7.28 -4.93
CA THR A 242 -9.37 7.97 -5.98
C THR A 242 -9.15 7.04 -7.19
N THR A 243 -8.78 7.60 -8.34
CA THR A 243 -8.47 6.82 -9.55
C THR A 243 -7.06 6.23 -9.54
N LYS A 244 -6.17 6.75 -8.69
CA LYS A 244 -4.81 6.23 -8.53
C LYS A 244 -4.74 5.47 -7.21
N HIS A 245 -4.12 4.30 -7.21
CA HIS A 245 -3.81 3.57 -5.99
C HIS A 245 -2.67 4.25 -5.21
N THR A 246 -2.91 5.45 -4.69
CA THR A 246 -1.94 6.20 -3.88
C THR A 246 -2.02 5.72 -2.43
N TYR A 247 -1.34 4.62 -2.12
CA TYR A 247 -1.17 4.15 -0.75
C TYR A 247 0.32 3.95 -0.43
N ALA A 248 0.71 4.27 0.81
CA ALA A 248 2.07 4.00 1.28
C ALA A 248 2.22 2.50 1.56
N ILE A 249 2.76 1.75 0.59
CA ILE A 249 3.03 0.31 0.74
C ILE A 249 4.20 0.12 1.72
N ALA A 250 3.96 -0.60 2.82
CA ALA A 250 5.01 -0.99 3.75
C ALA A 250 5.83 -2.16 3.18
N TYR A 251 7.11 -1.93 2.92
CA TYR A 251 8.02 -2.95 2.40
C TYR A 251 8.89 -3.52 3.51
N LYS A 252 8.96 -4.87 3.59
CA LYS A 252 9.81 -5.56 4.58
C LYS A 252 11.30 -5.37 4.29
N TYR A 253 11.68 -5.24 3.02
CA TYR A 253 13.06 -5.05 2.59
C TYR A 253 13.15 -3.84 1.67
N VAL A 254 13.97 -2.87 2.06
CA VAL A 254 14.37 -1.72 1.24
C VAL A 254 15.86 -1.86 0.98
N TRP A 255 16.25 -1.93 -0.28
CA TRP A 255 17.63 -2.00 -0.72
C TRP A 255 18.00 -0.66 -1.34
N GLU A 256 19.14 -0.10 -0.97
CA GLU A 256 19.64 1.14 -1.56
C GLU A 256 20.94 0.83 -2.30
N CYS A 257 21.03 1.26 -3.56
CA CYS A 257 22.28 1.13 -4.30
C CYS A 257 23.31 2.12 -3.73
N VAL A 258 24.45 1.61 -3.28
CA VAL A 258 25.54 2.45 -2.75
C VAL A 258 26.12 3.39 -3.82
N GLY A 259 26.06 3.01 -5.10
CA GLY A 259 26.61 3.79 -6.20
C GLY A 259 25.71 4.94 -6.66
N CYS A 260 24.40 4.68 -6.86
CA CYS A 260 23.47 5.66 -7.42
C CYS A 260 22.37 6.13 -6.46
N GLY A 261 22.29 5.58 -5.24
CA GLY A 261 21.28 5.92 -4.23
C GLY A 261 19.86 5.42 -4.55
N HIS A 262 19.66 4.64 -5.63
CA HIS A 262 18.33 4.19 -6.00
C HIS A 262 17.79 3.14 -5.02
N GLU A 263 16.55 3.33 -4.56
CA GLU A 263 15.87 2.44 -3.63
C GLU A 263 15.04 1.36 -4.36
N PHE A 264 15.34 0.09 -4.08
CA PHE A 264 14.56 -1.07 -4.50
C PHE A 264 13.75 -1.62 -3.34
N LYS A 265 12.43 -1.44 -3.41
CA LYS A 265 11.47 -1.86 -2.38
C LYS A 265 10.91 -3.25 -2.71
N ARG A 266 10.97 -4.18 -1.74
CA ARG A 266 10.56 -5.59 -1.90
C ARG A 266 9.86 -6.15 -0.66
N HIS A 267 8.89 -7.03 -0.87
CA HIS A 267 8.23 -7.78 0.21
C HIS A 267 8.97 -9.07 0.61
N SER A 268 9.94 -9.51 -0.19
CA SER A 268 10.82 -10.66 0.08
C SER A 268 12.30 -10.25 -0.04
N LYS A 269 13.20 -11.05 0.54
CA LYS A 269 14.66 -10.84 0.45
C LYS A 269 15.17 -11.35 -0.90
N SER A 270 14.70 -10.75 -1.99
CA SER A 270 14.90 -11.23 -3.35
C SER A 270 16.02 -10.53 -4.11
N VAL A 271 16.60 -9.45 -3.57
CA VAL A 271 17.73 -8.78 -4.19
C VAL A 271 19.01 -9.42 -3.68
N ASP A 272 19.81 -9.96 -4.58
CA ASP A 272 21.17 -10.43 -4.28
C ASP A 272 22.16 -9.42 -4.88
N PRO A 273 22.85 -8.60 -4.06
CA PRO A 273 23.83 -7.62 -4.54
C PRO A 273 25.00 -8.21 -5.34
N LYS A 274 25.23 -9.53 -5.26
CA LYS A 274 26.24 -10.21 -6.08
C LYS A 274 25.77 -10.52 -7.50
N ARG A 275 24.45 -10.61 -7.70
CA ARG A 275 23.83 -11.01 -8.97
C ARG A 275 23.05 -9.89 -9.65
N HIS A 276 22.51 -8.96 -8.86
CA HIS A 276 21.65 -7.89 -9.34
C HIS A 276 22.37 -6.56 -9.23
N THR A 277 22.39 -5.83 -10.34
CA THR A 277 22.86 -4.45 -10.44
C THR A 277 21.68 -3.49 -10.59
N CYS A 278 21.90 -2.22 -10.31
CA CYS A 278 20.93 -1.18 -10.66
C CYS A 278 21.06 -0.87 -12.17
N GLY A 279 19.94 -0.94 -12.91
CA GLY A 279 19.91 -0.75 -14.37
C GLY A 279 19.36 -1.97 -15.08
#